data_AF-A0A535E8V2-F1
#
_entry.id   AF-A0A535E8V2-F1
#
_cell.length_a   1.000
_cell.length_b   1.000
_cell.length_c   1.000
_cell.angle_alpha   90.00
_cell.angle_beta   90.00
_cell.angle_gamma   90.00
#
_symmetry.space_group_name_H-M   'P 1'
#
loop_
_entity.id
_entity.type
_entity.pdbx_description
1 polymer ?
#
loop_
_entity_poly.entity_id
_entity_poly.type
_entity_poly.pdbx_seq_one_letter_code
_entity_poly.pdbx_strand_id
1 'polypeptide(L)'
;MPVAPQPGRDARAGEAVARRGQLGLERLAAQLAVGDDGAAGLPLEGHHPGDGAVLDGLERRITEATRGVRLAGVEQGAGPEQAADVLRPRGDWRHGSSLRPAAAAAVTPDTLPCRRGSRVEIIRSFVERRVRTSLAIGGVVVGVLALTLTGALAEHFDAQTAGGVAYYRTSIQVADSAGTYAGVISLTKVDPIQKLPGVAAALPTITLLARPGTTITTPLGLPDTIEYTDPAAARLSPLKTTLAAGKPLDPKHQGDVVLGADLATEFKVKVGDSIDLPVRPVDANPDFVNHAFHVIGVLRRTNTLPDAIASIGLLDAQTLLQESLPASFRDRVDPSSLASGITVYGKPGTDLDKLADQINTKVSGVSATRPSDYVRGFDQSARFDAIAIVAGGLTVLLAGLVLLDTMLMAVAERAHEIALKGLMGARMWHVVAEHVLEAFLLGLIGGALGYGLGAGLSYLLDLSGRSIGMDVFLLTPRLAKIALGLTVGIGLAAGVVPALRAVRVDPGRALRDR
;
A
#
# COMPACT_ATOMS: atom_id res chain seq x y z
N MET A 1 55.45 22.75 -45.44
CA MET A 1 54.15 23.02 -44.78
C MET A 1 53.10 22.08 -45.36
N PRO A 2 52.29 21.38 -44.55
CA PRO A 2 52.66 20.47 -43.45
C PRO A 2 52.26 19.01 -43.81
N VAL A 3 53.14 18.01 -43.69
CA VAL A 3 53.31 17.07 -42.54
C VAL A 3 52.01 16.41 -42.07
N ALA A 4 51.86 15.13 -42.38
CA ALA A 4 50.84 14.22 -41.88
C ALA A 4 51.05 13.91 -40.37
N PRO A 5 49.99 13.80 -39.56
CA PRO A 5 50.12 13.46 -38.15
C PRO A 5 50.29 11.94 -37.96
N GLN A 6 51.23 11.56 -37.10
CA GLN A 6 51.36 10.22 -36.55
C GLN A 6 50.19 9.89 -35.60
N PRO A 7 49.83 8.61 -35.42
CA PRO A 7 48.83 8.21 -34.43
C PRO A 7 49.45 8.23 -33.03
N GLY A 8 49.07 9.23 -32.24
CA GLY A 8 49.47 9.39 -30.85
C GLY A 8 48.32 9.13 -29.89
N ARG A 9 48.40 8.02 -29.16
CA ARG A 9 47.92 7.86 -27.76
C ARG A 9 46.44 8.08 -27.41
N ASP A 10 45.51 7.73 -28.30
CA ASP A 10 44.14 7.38 -27.90
C ASP A 10 43.90 5.87 -28.09
N ALA A 11 44.35 5.07 -27.13
CA ALA A 11 43.95 3.65 -27.05
C ALA A 11 44.12 3.00 -25.68
N ARG A 12 44.69 3.68 -24.66
CA ARG A 12 44.95 3.06 -23.34
C ARG A 12 44.19 3.66 -22.16
N ALA A 13 43.37 4.68 -22.39
CA ALA A 13 42.53 5.28 -21.33
C ALA A 13 41.06 4.80 -21.36
N GLY A 14 40.54 4.38 -22.52
CA GLY A 14 39.17 3.88 -22.67
C GLY A 14 38.95 2.44 -22.21
N GLU A 15 39.90 1.53 -22.47
CA GLU A 15 39.80 0.12 -22.06
C GLU A 15 40.02 -0.10 -20.55
N ALA A 16 40.73 0.80 -19.87
CA ALA A 16 40.98 0.70 -18.43
C ALA A 16 39.77 1.07 -17.57
N VAL A 17 38.83 1.86 -18.11
CA VAL A 17 37.61 2.29 -17.39
C VAL A 17 36.48 1.26 -17.57
N ALA A 18 36.39 0.60 -18.72
CA ALA A 18 35.41 -0.47 -18.95
C ALA A 18 35.71 -1.73 -18.13
N ARG A 19 36.98 -2.15 -17.98
CA ARG A 19 37.35 -3.32 -17.16
C ARG A 19 37.15 -3.12 -15.66
N ARG A 20 37.16 -1.87 -15.17
CA ARG A 20 36.99 -1.57 -13.73
C ARG A 20 35.51 -1.56 -13.29
N GLY A 21 34.60 -1.28 -14.23
CA GLY A 21 33.15 -1.40 -14.01
C GLY A 21 32.65 -2.85 -14.01
N GLN A 22 33.19 -3.71 -14.88
CA GLN A 22 32.82 -5.14 -14.93
C GLN A 22 33.30 -5.95 -13.72
N LEU A 23 34.48 -5.65 -13.16
CA LEU A 23 35.01 -6.31 -11.95
C LEU A 23 34.23 -5.96 -10.66
N GLY A 24 33.48 -4.85 -10.65
CA GLY A 24 32.62 -4.46 -9.53
C GLY A 24 31.26 -5.18 -9.53
N LEU A 25 30.73 -5.47 -10.73
CA LEU A 25 29.45 -6.18 -10.90
C LEU A 25 29.58 -7.70 -10.70
N GLU A 26 30.69 -8.31 -11.13
CA GLU A 26 30.99 -9.73 -10.87
C GLU A 26 31.15 -10.04 -9.36
N ARG A 27 31.72 -9.11 -8.58
CA ARG A 27 31.85 -9.26 -7.12
C ARG A 27 30.55 -9.05 -6.36
N LEU A 28 29.61 -8.28 -6.90
CA LEU A 28 28.28 -8.12 -6.32
C LEU A 28 27.37 -9.33 -6.65
N ALA A 29 27.52 -9.91 -7.85
CA ALA A 29 26.81 -11.12 -8.25
C ALA A 29 27.28 -12.37 -7.47
N ALA A 30 28.56 -12.45 -7.09
CA ALA A 30 29.09 -13.53 -6.27
C ALA A 30 28.64 -13.52 -4.78
N GLN A 31 28.04 -12.42 -4.30
CA GLN A 31 27.53 -12.31 -2.92
C GLN A 31 26.02 -12.57 -2.80
N LEU A 32 25.31 -12.81 -3.91
CA LEU A 32 23.86 -13.05 -3.93
C LEU A 32 23.46 -14.43 -4.49
N ALA A 33 24.42 -15.32 -4.78
CA ALA A 33 24.13 -16.69 -5.17
C ALA A 33 23.81 -17.55 -3.92
N VAL A 34 22.53 -17.64 -3.57
CA VAL A 34 22.01 -18.74 -2.73
C VAL A 34 21.90 -19.96 -3.64
N GLY A 35 22.85 -20.89 -3.49
CA GLY A 35 22.83 -22.20 -4.12
C GLY A 35 22.02 -23.19 -3.28
N ASP A 36 21.08 -23.83 -3.95
CA ASP A 36 20.30 -25.00 -3.54
C ASP A 36 21.22 -26.23 -3.40
N ASP A 37 21.00 -27.08 -2.38
CA ASP A 37 21.29 -28.52 -2.39
C ASP A 37 20.89 -29.21 -1.06
N GLY A 38 19.81 -29.99 -1.13
CA GLY A 38 19.78 -31.41 -0.77
C GLY A 38 20.20 -31.92 0.63
N ALA A 39 19.18 -32.29 1.42
CA ALA A 39 19.08 -33.48 2.28
C ALA A 39 20.04 -33.67 3.49
N ALA A 40 19.50 -33.50 4.71
CA ALA A 40 19.69 -34.39 5.87
C ALA A 40 18.65 -34.06 6.95
N GLY A 41 18.02 -35.08 7.53
CA GLY A 41 16.78 -34.94 8.31
C GLY A 41 16.89 -34.71 9.82
N LEU A 42 15.71 -34.35 10.36
CA LEU A 42 15.17 -34.59 11.73
C LEU A 42 15.91 -33.90 12.92
N PRO A 43 15.25 -33.75 14.09
CA PRO A 43 13.86 -33.37 14.38
C PRO A 43 13.72 -32.31 15.51
N LEU A 44 12.52 -31.72 15.61
CA LEU A 44 11.78 -31.27 16.81
C LEU A 44 12.39 -30.32 17.89
N GLU A 45 11.44 -29.52 18.41
CA GLU A 45 11.36 -28.89 19.75
C GLU A 45 11.98 -27.51 20.02
N GLY A 46 11.07 -26.53 20.15
CA GLY A 46 10.89 -25.85 21.44
C GLY A 46 11.44 -24.43 21.58
N HIS A 47 10.56 -23.55 22.05
CA HIS A 47 10.83 -22.32 22.82
C HIS A 47 11.06 -21.00 22.05
N HIS A 48 10.04 -20.13 22.10
CA HIS A 48 10.23 -18.70 22.38
C HIS A 48 10.96 -18.54 23.73
N PRO A 49 11.76 -17.47 23.98
CA PRO A 49 11.48 -16.08 23.59
C PRO A 49 12.72 -15.24 23.16
N GLY A 50 12.50 -14.03 22.65
CA GLY A 50 13.54 -12.98 22.71
C GLY A 50 13.65 -12.06 21.50
N ASP A 51 12.86 -10.98 21.51
CA ASP A 51 13.13 -9.76 20.74
C ASP A 51 14.48 -9.17 21.21
N GLY A 52 15.45 -9.07 20.31
CA GLY A 52 16.74 -8.43 20.59
C GLY A 52 17.81 -8.71 19.53
N ALA A 53 17.92 -9.96 19.07
CA ALA A 53 19.01 -10.36 18.17
C ALA A 53 18.90 -9.79 16.75
N VAL A 54 17.68 -9.50 16.27
CA VAL A 54 17.45 -8.95 14.92
C VAL A 54 17.73 -7.44 14.86
N LEU A 55 17.48 -6.71 15.94
CA LEU A 55 17.75 -5.28 16.05
C LEU A 55 19.25 -5.00 16.23
N ASP A 56 19.95 -5.80 17.04
CA ASP A 56 21.41 -5.72 17.19
C ASP A 56 22.15 -6.03 15.89
N GLY A 57 21.61 -6.95 15.08
CA GLY A 57 22.12 -7.26 13.74
C GLY A 57 21.95 -6.11 12.76
N LEU A 58 20.85 -5.35 12.87
CA LEU A 58 20.56 -4.19 12.02
C LEU A 58 21.43 -2.98 12.41
N GLU A 59 21.62 -2.72 13.70
CA GLU A 59 22.49 -1.64 14.19
C GLU A 59 23.95 -1.85 13.80
N ARG A 60 24.47 -3.08 13.88
CA ARG A 60 25.83 -3.39 13.42
C ARG A 60 26.02 -3.14 11.94
N ARG A 61 25.03 -3.51 11.12
CA ARG A 61 25.09 -3.32 9.66
C ARG A 61 24.95 -1.86 9.22
N ILE A 62 24.14 -1.07 9.92
CA ILE A 62 24.03 0.38 9.70
C ILE A 62 25.32 1.09 10.11
N THR A 63 25.95 0.66 11.20
CA THR A 63 27.23 1.21 11.71
C THR A 63 28.41 0.87 10.80
N GLU A 64 28.42 -0.31 10.18
CA GLU A 64 29.42 -0.68 9.17
C GLU A 64 29.22 0.06 7.84
N ALA A 65 27.98 0.29 7.42
CA ALA A 65 27.67 1.07 6.22
C ALA A 65 28.05 2.56 6.36
N THR A 66 28.01 3.12 7.57
CA THR A 66 28.40 4.52 7.83
C THR A 66 29.91 4.73 7.94
N ARG A 67 30.72 3.68 8.18
CA ARG A 67 32.19 3.78 8.24
C ARG A 67 32.88 3.91 6.87
N GLY A 68 32.16 3.68 5.77
CA GLY A 68 32.73 3.66 4.41
C GLY A 68 32.78 5.02 3.68
N VAL A 69 32.09 6.05 4.17
CA VAL A 69 31.99 7.34 3.47
C VAL A 69 33.06 8.30 3.99
N ARG A 70 34.26 8.20 3.41
CA ARG A 70 35.39 9.10 3.68
C ARG A 70 35.21 10.38 2.84
N LEU A 71 34.73 11.46 3.46
CA LEU A 71 34.78 12.80 2.88
C LEU A 71 36.25 13.26 2.84
N ALA A 72 36.72 13.61 1.65
CA ALA A 72 38.06 14.13 1.44
C ALA A 72 38.16 15.58 1.95
N GLY A 73 39.15 15.83 2.81
CA GLY A 73 39.80 17.14 2.93
C GLY A 73 39.37 18.04 4.09
N VAL A 74 39.87 17.78 5.30
CA VAL A 74 40.33 18.79 6.28
C VAL A 74 41.44 18.14 7.13
N GLU A 75 42.56 18.83 7.32
CA GLU A 75 43.76 18.37 8.03
C GLU A 75 43.49 17.98 9.50
N GLN A 76 44.16 16.91 9.93
CA GLN A 76 44.17 16.40 11.30
C GLN A 76 45.08 17.24 12.20
N GLY A 77 44.53 17.71 13.32
CA GLY A 77 45.29 18.14 14.49
C GLY A 77 44.70 17.52 15.75
N ALA A 78 45.48 16.65 16.39
CA ALA A 78 45.34 16.06 17.73
C ALA A 78 44.39 14.85 17.91
N GLY A 79 44.99 13.76 18.42
CA GLY A 79 44.36 12.47 18.75
C GLY A 79 43.79 12.37 20.18
N PRO A 80 43.33 11.17 20.58
CA PRO A 80 42.30 10.98 21.60
C PRO A 80 42.75 10.92 23.08
N GLU A 81 43.92 11.46 23.46
CA GLU A 81 44.38 11.41 24.87
C GLU A 81 44.02 12.63 25.73
N GLN A 82 43.32 13.65 25.21
CA GLN A 82 42.98 14.86 25.99
C GLN A 82 41.51 14.91 26.48
N ALA A 83 40.70 13.88 26.26
CA ALA A 83 39.27 13.90 26.57
C ALA A 83 38.90 13.45 28.01
N ALA A 84 39.86 13.21 28.89
CA ALA A 84 39.59 12.63 30.22
C ALA A 84 39.49 13.63 31.39
N ASP A 85 39.75 14.93 31.22
CA ASP A 85 39.95 15.84 32.37
C ASP A 85 38.93 16.98 32.55
N VAL A 86 37.74 16.91 31.92
CA VAL A 86 36.74 18.01 31.97
C VAL A 86 35.47 17.64 32.77
N LEU A 87 35.49 16.56 33.55
CA LEU A 87 34.39 16.21 34.45
C LEU A 87 34.84 16.17 35.92
N ARG A 88 35.13 17.34 36.50
CA ARG A 88 35.04 17.53 37.96
C ARG A 88 34.39 18.87 38.31
N PRO A 89 33.33 18.90 39.12
CA PRO A 89 32.83 20.13 39.70
C PRO A 89 33.69 20.48 40.92
N ARG A 90 34.36 21.65 40.90
CA ARG A 90 34.93 22.25 42.11
C ARG A 90 34.40 23.66 42.27
N GLY A 91 33.49 23.80 43.24
CA GLY A 91 33.25 25.07 43.89
C GLY A 91 34.42 25.40 44.82
N ASP A 92 34.87 26.65 44.79
CA ASP A 92 35.03 27.51 45.97
C ASP A 92 35.48 28.88 45.46
N TRP A 93 34.69 29.93 45.67
CA TRP A 93 35.11 31.31 45.40
C TRP A 93 34.94 32.12 46.69
N ARG A 94 35.96 32.08 47.55
CA ARG A 94 36.21 33.08 48.59
C ARG A 94 37.59 33.71 48.36
N HIS A 95 37.64 35.02 48.61
CA HIS A 95 38.71 36.00 48.33
C HIS A 95 38.78 36.43 46.86
N GLY A 96 38.62 37.69 46.47
CA GLY A 96 38.74 38.95 47.20
C GLY A 96 39.73 39.83 46.46
N SER A 97 39.28 40.63 45.50
CA SER A 97 39.98 41.85 45.11
C SER A 97 38.98 42.90 44.64
N SER A 98 39.18 44.08 45.20
CA SER A 98 38.33 45.26 45.17
C SER A 98 38.36 45.97 43.81
N LEU A 99 37.20 46.10 43.18
CA LEU A 99 36.93 47.18 42.23
C LEU A 99 35.63 47.87 42.65
N ARG A 100 35.75 49.15 42.99
CA ARG A 100 34.65 50.03 43.41
C ARG A 100 33.59 50.15 42.30
N PRO A 101 32.29 50.26 42.64
CA PRO A 101 31.24 50.38 41.64
C PRO A 101 31.17 51.83 41.12
N ALA A 102 31.40 52.01 39.82
CA ALA A 102 30.98 53.22 39.13
C ALA A 102 29.50 53.07 38.75
N ALA A 103 28.68 53.91 39.38
CA ALA A 103 27.33 54.33 39.01
C ALA A 103 26.52 53.42 38.07
N ALA A 104 25.59 52.67 38.66
CA ALA A 104 24.43 52.13 37.96
C ALA A 104 23.57 53.29 37.43
N ALA A 105 23.66 53.57 36.12
CA ALA A 105 22.59 54.25 35.42
C ALA A 105 21.43 53.26 35.26
N ALA A 106 20.36 53.49 36.02
CA ALA A 106 19.11 52.77 35.90
C ALA A 106 18.53 53.02 34.50
N VAL A 107 18.67 52.05 33.61
CA VAL A 107 17.89 51.97 32.38
C VAL A 107 16.56 51.32 32.76
N THR A 108 15.52 52.13 32.83
CA THR A 108 14.12 51.70 32.93
C THR A 108 13.78 50.76 31.76
N PRO A 109 13.09 49.64 31.97
CA PRO A 109 12.62 48.81 30.88
C PRO A 109 11.41 49.49 30.25
N ASP A 110 11.66 50.43 29.33
CA ASP A 110 10.60 50.91 28.45
C ASP A 110 10.17 49.76 27.55
N THR A 111 8.89 49.43 27.68
CA THR A 111 8.16 48.43 26.92
C THR A 111 8.21 48.75 25.44
N LEU A 112 9.14 48.13 24.70
CA LEU A 112 9.05 48.05 23.24
C LEU A 112 7.88 47.13 22.86
N PRO A 113 6.87 47.61 22.12
CA PRO A 113 5.77 46.78 21.66
C PRO A 113 6.24 45.97 20.45
N CYS A 114 6.90 44.83 20.68
CA CYS A 114 7.11 43.82 19.64
C CYS A 114 5.80 43.08 19.35
N ARG A 115 4.83 43.77 18.75
CA ARG A 115 3.53 43.19 18.40
C ARG A 115 2.99 43.73 17.08
N ARG A 116 3.56 43.24 15.96
CA ARG A 116 2.93 43.02 14.63
C ARG A 116 4.03 42.92 13.57
N GLY A 117 4.54 41.72 13.32
CA GLY A 117 5.51 41.47 12.24
C GLY A 117 5.60 40.01 11.79
N SER A 118 5.18 39.06 12.65
CA SER A 118 5.48 37.64 12.46
C SER A 118 4.91 36.97 11.21
N ARG A 119 3.78 37.43 10.65
CA ARG A 119 3.18 36.78 9.47
C ARG A 119 3.84 37.18 8.14
N VAL A 120 4.37 38.40 8.05
CA VAL A 120 4.95 38.94 6.80
C VAL A 120 6.39 38.46 6.62
N GLU A 121 7.14 38.28 7.72
CA GLU A 121 8.51 37.77 7.70
C GLU A 121 8.60 36.30 7.26
N ILE A 122 7.67 35.45 7.71
CA ILE A 122 7.61 34.04 7.31
C ILE A 122 7.44 33.92 5.79
N ILE A 123 6.50 34.67 5.19
CA ILE A 123 6.26 34.61 3.73
C ILE A 123 7.48 35.12 2.95
N ARG A 124 8.22 36.11 3.49
CA ARG A 124 9.41 36.66 2.84
C ARG A 124 10.60 35.69 2.87
N SER A 125 10.77 34.89 3.94
CA SER A 125 11.84 33.87 4.00
C SER A 125 11.68 32.77 2.94
N PHE A 126 10.44 32.42 2.58
CA PHE A 126 10.15 31.49 1.47
C PHE A 126 10.65 32.01 0.11
N VAL A 127 10.65 33.33 -0.09
CA VAL A 127 10.91 33.95 -1.40
C VAL A 127 12.41 34.14 -1.65
N GLU A 128 13.22 34.30 -0.61
CA GLU A 128 14.67 34.55 -0.74
C GLU A 128 15.48 33.26 -0.97
N ARG A 129 14.95 32.08 -0.59
CA ARG A 129 15.60 30.76 -0.78
C ARG A 129 14.68 29.76 -1.47
N ARG A 130 14.23 30.12 -2.69
CA ARG A 130 13.27 29.32 -3.47
C ARG A 130 13.72 27.89 -3.73
N VAL A 131 15.00 27.67 -4.08
CA VAL A 131 15.51 26.35 -4.50
C VAL A 131 15.42 25.31 -3.38
N ARG A 132 15.89 25.66 -2.18
CA ARG A 132 15.87 24.75 -1.03
C ARG A 132 14.45 24.43 -0.59
N THR A 133 13.62 25.46 -0.49
CA THR A 133 12.23 25.30 -0.07
C THR A 133 11.48 24.44 -1.09
N SER A 134 11.72 24.63 -2.39
CA SER A 134 11.16 23.76 -3.43
C SER A 134 11.68 22.32 -3.36
N LEU A 135 12.94 22.11 -2.99
CA LEU A 135 13.51 20.77 -2.83
C LEU A 135 12.91 20.04 -1.62
N ALA A 136 12.75 20.74 -0.48
CA ALA A 136 12.12 20.21 0.71
C ALA A 136 10.65 19.84 0.46
N ILE A 137 9.88 20.78 -0.14
CA ILE A 137 8.50 20.54 -0.53
C ILE A 137 8.44 19.39 -1.53
N GLY A 138 9.33 19.33 -2.52
CA GLY A 138 9.41 18.26 -3.50
C GLY A 138 9.63 16.89 -2.86
N GLY A 139 10.56 16.77 -1.91
CA GLY A 139 10.78 15.53 -1.15
C GLY A 139 9.55 15.08 -0.37
N VAL A 140 8.88 16.02 0.31
CA VAL A 140 7.61 15.75 1.01
C VAL A 140 6.53 15.32 0.02
N VAL A 141 6.37 16.03 -1.10
CA VAL A 141 5.38 15.71 -2.14
C VAL A 141 5.58 14.29 -2.68
N VAL A 142 6.82 13.91 -3.00
CA VAL A 142 7.14 12.57 -3.54
C VAL A 142 6.85 11.47 -2.51
N GLY A 143 7.26 11.66 -1.25
CA GLY A 143 6.98 10.67 -0.20
C GLY A 143 5.49 10.48 0.04
N VAL A 144 4.72 11.56 0.03
CA VAL A 144 3.27 11.52 0.25
C VAL A 144 2.52 10.98 -0.95
N LEU A 145 2.98 11.29 -2.16
CA LEU A 145 2.48 10.68 -3.38
C LEU A 145 2.66 9.16 -3.31
N ALA A 146 3.85 8.68 -2.95
CA ALA A 146 4.12 7.25 -2.82
C ALA A 146 3.25 6.59 -1.72
N LEU A 147 3.10 7.23 -0.56
CA LEU A 147 2.16 6.78 0.48
C LEU A 147 0.72 6.73 -0.03
N THR A 148 0.29 7.72 -0.80
CA THR A 148 -1.09 7.79 -1.29
C THR A 148 -1.35 6.67 -2.29
N LEU A 149 -0.41 6.40 -3.22
CA LEU A 149 -0.54 5.30 -4.18
C LEU A 149 -0.56 3.93 -3.48
N THR A 150 0.42 3.68 -2.59
CA THR A 150 0.52 2.41 -1.86
C THR A 150 -0.64 2.22 -0.89
N GLY A 151 -1.09 3.29 -0.22
CA GLY A 151 -2.24 3.27 0.67
C GLY A 151 -3.57 3.08 -0.05
N ALA A 152 -3.76 3.70 -1.22
CA ALA A 152 -4.97 3.51 -2.01
C ALA A 152 -5.08 2.07 -2.56
N LEU A 153 -3.93 1.50 -2.93
CA LEU A 153 -3.85 0.09 -3.32
C LEU A 153 -4.17 -0.84 -2.13
N ALA A 154 -3.59 -0.57 -0.96
CA ALA A 154 -3.85 -1.35 0.24
C ALA A 154 -5.32 -1.25 0.70
N GLU A 155 -5.96 -0.08 0.59
CA GLU A 155 -7.39 0.06 0.91
C GLU A 155 -8.29 -0.72 -0.05
N HIS A 156 -7.90 -0.84 -1.33
CA HIS A 156 -8.61 -1.67 -2.29
C HIS A 156 -8.50 -3.16 -1.96
N PHE A 157 -7.28 -3.64 -1.65
CA PHE A 157 -7.06 -5.02 -1.22
C PHE A 157 -7.74 -5.36 0.11
N ASP A 158 -7.71 -4.46 1.08
CA ASP A 158 -8.41 -4.64 2.37
C ASP A 158 -9.92 -4.78 2.16
N ALA A 159 -10.51 -3.93 1.31
CA ALA A 159 -11.94 -4.01 0.98
C ALA A 159 -12.31 -5.36 0.32
N GLN A 160 -11.51 -5.81 -0.66
CA GLN A 160 -11.72 -7.11 -1.30
C GLN A 160 -11.55 -8.28 -0.34
N THR A 161 -10.47 -8.26 0.45
CA THR A 161 -10.13 -9.33 1.39
C THR A 161 -11.18 -9.43 2.50
N ALA A 162 -11.61 -8.30 3.07
CA ALA A 162 -12.64 -8.27 4.10
C ALA A 162 -13.98 -8.83 3.57
N GLY A 163 -14.36 -8.48 2.34
CA GLY A 163 -15.56 -9.01 1.69
C GLY A 163 -15.46 -10.52 1.43
N GLY A 164 -14.33 -10.99 0.91
CA GLY A 164 -14.05 -12.40 0.69
C GLY A 164 -14.08 -13.22 1.98
N VAL A 165 -13.36 -12.77 3.01
CA VAL A 165 -13.37 -13.42 4.34
C VAL A 165 -14.77 -13.48 4.91
N ALA A 166 -15.55 -12.39 4.84
CA ALA A 166 -16.93 -12.39 5.33
C ALA A 166 -17.80 -13.43 4.61
N TYR A 167 -17.68 -13.52 3.27
CA TYR A 167 -18.39 -14.49 2.45
C TYR A 167 -18.02 -15.93 2.82
N TYR A 168 -16.74 -16.30 2.65
CA TYR A 168 -16.26 -17.67 2.86
C TYR A 168 -16.35 -18.15 4.30
N ARG A 169 -16.38 -17.25 5.29
CA ARG A 169 -16.59 -17.62 6.70
C ARG A 169 -18.00 -18.12 6.99
N THR A 170 -18.99 -17.76 6.17
CA THR A 170 -20.41 -18.09 6.39
C THR A 170 -20.95 -19.18 5.48
N SER A 171 -20.15 -19.65 4.53
CA SER A 171 -20.55 -20.60 3.50
C SER A 171 -19.47 -21.63 3.25
N ILE A 172 -19.86 -22.87 3.01
CA ILE A 172 -18.98 -23.97 2.59
C ILE A 172 -19.10 -24.09 1.07
N GLN A 173 -17.97 -24.14 0.37
CA GLN A 173 -17.97 -24.42 -1.08
C GLN A 173 -17.75 -25.90 -1.31
N VAL A 174 -18.65 -26.51 -2.08
CA VAL A 174 -18.61 -27.92 -2.44
C VAL A 174 -18.45 -28.04 -3.95
N ALA A 175 -17.42 -28.75 -4.37
CA ALA A 175 -17.12 -29.04 -5.77
C ALA A 175 -17.06 -30.56 -5.99
N ASP A 176 -16.90 -30.99 -7.24
CA ASP A 176 -16.64 -32.41 -7.52
C ASP A 176 -15.24 -32.83 -7.03
N SER A 177 -15.16 -34.04 -6.47
CA SER A 177 -13.90 -34.65 -6.01
C SER A 177 -12.88 -34.93 -7.12
N ALA A 178 -13.32 -35.05 -8.38
CA ALA A 178 -12.45 -35.30 -9.54
C ALA A 178 -11.56 -34.10 -9.91
N GLY A 179 -11.71 -32.97 -9.22
CA GLY A 179 -10.87 -31.79 -9.34
C GLY A 179 -11.42 -30.72 -10.29
N THR A 180 -10.81 -29.54 -10.17
CA THR A 180 -11.21 -28.25 -10.78
C THR A 180 -11.24 -28.24 -12.31
N TYR A 181 -10.72 -29.28 -12.99
CA TYR A 181 -10.52 -29.29 -14.44
C TYR A 181 -11.72 -29.76 -15.27
N ALA A 182 -12.69 -30.45 -14.65
CA ALA A 182 -14.00 -30.66 -15.27
C ALA A 182 -15.06 -29.70 -14.70
N GLY A 183 -14.89 -29.19 -13.48
CA GLY A 183 -15.65 -28.05 -12.95
C GLY A 183 -17.17 -28.18 -12.94
N VAL A 184 -17.72 -29.39 -13.10
CA VAL A 184 -19.16 -29.65 -13.08
C VAL A 184 -19.50 -30.70 -12.04
N ILE A 185 -20.51 -30.39 -11.24
CA ILE A 185 -21.12 -31.25 -10.24
C ILE A 185 -22.59 -31.48 -10.63
N SER A 186 -23.08 -32.71 -10.41
CA SER A 186 -24.49 -33.01 -10.66
C SER A 186 -25.38 -32.39 -9.57
N LEU A 187 -26.47 -31.74 -9.99
CA LEU A 187 -27.52 -31.21 -9.11
C LEU A 187 -28.18 -32.30 -8.24
N THR A 188 -28.11 -33.56 -8.66
CA THR A 188 -28.57 -34.70 -7.85
C THR A 188 -27.87 -34.82 -6.50
N LYS A 189 -26.67 -34.22 -6.36
CA LYS A 189 -25.91 -34.18 -5.12
C LYS A 189 -26.42 -33.10 -4.15
N VAL A 190 -27.25 -32.15 -4.58
CA VAL A 190 -27.83 -31.09 -3.73
C VAL A 190 -28.76 -31.68 -2.66
N ASP A 191 -29.67 -32.59 -3.05
CA ASP A 191 -30.66 -33.18 -2.15
C ASP A 191 -30.04 -33.97 -0.98
N PRO A 192 -29.04 -34.85 -1.19
CA PRO A 192 -28.31 -35.50 -0.10
C PRO A 192 -27.65 -34.51 0.85
N ILE A 193 -27.05 -33.42 0.33
CA ILE A 193 -26.37 -32.40 1.13
C ILE A 193 -27.40 -31.61 1.96
N GLN A 194 -28.51 -31.20 1.35
CA GLN A 194 -29.59 -30.46 2.02
C GLN A 194 -30.19 -31.24 3.22
N LYS A 195 -30.20 -32.58 3.16
CA LYS A 195 -30.72 -33.46 4.23
C LYS A 195 -29.77 -33.63 5.42
N LEU A 196 -28.53 -33.15 5.34
CA LEU A 196 -27.56 -33.31 6.42
C LEU A 196 -27.94 -32.45 7.65
N PRO A 197 -27.72 -32.96 8.87
CA PRO A 197 -28.00 -32.20 10.08
C PRO A 197 -27.06 -30.98 10.16
N GLY A 198 -27.62 -29.81 10.42
CA GLY A 198 -26.87 -28.55 10.50
C GLY A 198 -26.86 -27.73 9.21
N VAL A 199 -27.30 -28.28 8.07
CA VAL A 199 -27.47 -27.52 6.83
C VAL A 199 -28.75 -26.68 6.91
N ALA A 200 -28.64 -25.38 6.61
CA ALA A 200 -29.76 -24.48 6.41
C ALA A 200 -30.22 -24.48 4.95
N ALA A 201 -29.27 -24.33 4.02
CA ALA A 201 -29.53 -24.40 2.58
C ALA A 201 -28.30 -24.88 1.82
N ALA A 202 -28.50 -25.72 0.81
CA ALA A 202 -27.52 -26.12 -0.18
C ALA A 202 -28.02 -25.63 -1.54
N LEU A 203 -27.31 -24.68 -2.13
CA LEU A 203 -27.74 -23.97 -3.33
C LEU A 203 -26.73 -24.18 -4.45
N PRO A 204 -27.17 -24.56 -5.66
CA PRO A 204 -26.26 -24.71 -6.78
C PRO A 204 -25.77 -23.35 -7.25
N THR A 205 -24.51 -23.32 -7.68
CA THR A 205 -23.88 -22.16 -8.30
C THR A 205 -23.33 -22.57 -9.66
N ILE A 206 -23.48 -21.70 -10.64
CA ILE A 206 -22.86 -21.85 -11.95
C ILE A 206 -22.00 -20.64 -12.17
N THR A 207 -20.72 -20.84 -12.43
CA THR A 207 -19.75 -19.75 -12.62
C THR A 207 -18.93 -20.05 -13.86
N LEU A 208 -18.88 -19.05 -14.75
CA LEU A 208 -18.19 -19.09 -16.03
C LEU A 208 -17.33 -17.85 -16.16
N LEU A 209 -16.24 -17.91 -16.92
CA LEU A 209 -15.48 -16.71 -17.26
C LEU A 209 -16.26 -15.90 -18.28
N ALA A 210 -16.43 -14.59 -18.02
CA ALA A 210 -17.03 -13.69 -18.99
C ALA A 210 -16.13 -13.50 -20.22
N ARG A 211 -14.81 -13.71 -20.07
CA ARG A 211 -13.82 -13.68 -21.15
C ARG A 211 -12.98 -14.96 -21.16
N PRO A 212 -13.50 -16.05 -21.74
CA PRO A 212 -12.77 -17.30 -21.89
C PRO A 212 -11.46 -17.06 -22.67
N GLY A 213 -10.39 -17.78 -22.33
CA GLY A 213 -9.10 -17.66 -23.05
C GLY A 213 -8.26 -16.43 -22.68
N THR A 214 -8.77 -15.51 -21.86
CA THR A 214 -7.88 -14.63 -21.10
C THR A 214 -7.21 -15.47 -20.02
N THR A 215 -5.88 -15.56 -20.05
CA THR A 215 -5.13 -16.03 -18.88
C THR A 215 -5.57 -15.14 -17.70
N ILE A 216 -5.69 -15.68 -16.48
CA ILE A 216 -5.94 -14.87 -15.28
C ILE A 216 -4.71 -13.96 -15.06
N THR A 217 -4.57 -12.90 -15.86
CA THR A 217 -3.38 -12.07 -16.00
C THR A 217 -3.53 -10.72 -15.34
N THR A 218 -4.62 -10.47 -14.63
CA THR A 218 -4.73 -9.32 -13.73
C THR A 218 -4.35 -9.78 -12.32
N PRO A 219 -3.05 -9.75 -11.93
CA PRO A 219 -2.61 -10.10 -10.58
C PRO A 219 -3.20 -9.22 -9.47
N LEU A 220 -3.94 -8.16 -9.83
CA LEU A 220 -4.53 -7.19 -8.90
C LEU A 220 -6.06 -7.02 -9.07
N GLY A 221 -6.70 -7.69 -10.04
CA GLY A 221 -8.13 -7.55 -10.34
C GLY A 221 -8.88 -8.87 -10.14
N LEU A 222 -10.20 -8.78 -9.91
CA LEU A 222 -11.05 -9.96 -9.90
C LEU A 222 -11.34 -10.41 -11.34
N PRO A 223 -11.41 -11.72 -11.61
CA PRO A 223 -11.79 -12.17 -12.95
C PRO A 223 -13.26 -11.83 -13.23
N ASP A 224 -13.51 -11.28 -14.42
CA ASP A 224 -14.86 -11.07 -14.91
C ASP A 224 -15.56 -12.43 -15.05
N THR A 225 -16.64 -12.61 -14.30
CA THR A 225 -17.37 -13.88 -14.27
C THR A 225 -18.84 -13.68 -14.58
N ILE A 226 -19.42 -14.69 -15.22
CA ILE A 226 -20.86 -14.83 -15.40
C ILE A 226 -21.29 -15.84 -14.35
N GLU A 227 -22.24 -15.46 -13.50
CA GLU A 227 -22.69 -16.31 -12.41
C GLU A 227 -24.21 -16.45 -12.38
N TYR A 228 -24.67 -17.66 -12.12
CA TYR A 228 -25.98 -17.87 -11.53
C TYR A 228 -25.81 -18.19 -10.04
N THR A 229 -26.50 -17.40 -9.22
CA THR A 229 -26.68 -17.67 -7.80
C THR A 229 -28.17 -17.71 -7.51
N ASP A 230 -28.62 -18.73 -6.78
CA ASP A 230 -30.03 -18.83 -6.38
C ASP A 230 -30.47 -17.58 -5.57
N PRO A 231 -31.62 -16.95 -5.86
CA PRO A 231 -32.11 -15.78 -5.11
C PRO A 231 -32.26 -16.02 -3.60
N ALA A 232 -32.44 -17.27 -3.16
CA ALA A 232 -32.43 -17.63 -1.76
C ALA A 232 -31.06 -17.40 -1.10
N ALA A 233 -29.95 -17.51 -1.85
CA ALA A 233 -28.60 -17.25 -1.36
C ALA A 233 -28.44 -15.78 -0.95
N ALA A 234 -29.06 -14.83 -1.66
CA ALA A 234 -28.98 -13.41 -1.34
C ALA A 234 -29.56 -13.07 0.05
N ARG A 235 -30.43 -13.92 0.61
CA ARG A 235 -30.97 -13.77 1.97
C ARG A 235 -30.05 -14.33 3.06
N LEU A 236 -29.19 -15.27 2.69
CA LEU A 236 -28.29 -16.00 3.60
C LEU A 236 -26.87 -15.46 3.55
N SER A 237 -26.48 -14.85 2.42
CA SER A 237 -25.17 -14.25 2.23
C SER A 237 -25.01 -13.01 3.10
N PRO A 238 -23.85 -12.84 3.77
CA PRO A 238 -23.53 -11.62 4.50
C PRO A 238 -23.28 -10.43 3.57
N LEU A 239 -22.95 -10.69 2.29
CA LEU A 239 -22.75 -9.67 1.26
C LEU A 239 -24.11 -9.25 0.71
N LYS A 240 -24.66 -8.16 1.27
CA LYS A 240 -25.88 -7.55 0.76
C LYS A 240 -25.57 -6.68 -0.45
N THR A 241 -26.02 -7.10 -1.61
CA THR A 241 -25.97 -6.29 -2.83
C THR A 241 -27.20 -5.40 -2.93
N THR A 242 -27.01 -4.19 -3.45
CA THR A 242 -28.09 -3.23 -3.71
C THR A 242 -27.98 -2.74 -5.13
N LEU A 243 -29.09 -2.59 -5.84
CA LEU A 243 -29.11 -2.04 -7.20
C LEU A 243 -28.81 -0.54 -7.15
N ALA A 244 -27.91 -0.08 -8.02
CA ALA A 244 -27.75 1.34 -8.32
C ALA A 244 -28.82 1.83 -9.31
N ALA A 245 -29.18 0.96 -10.27
CA ALA A 245 -30.20 1.25 -11.28
C ALA A 245 -30.89 -0.05 -11.74
N GLY A 246 -32.13 0.07 -12.22
CA GLY A 246 -32.87 -1.02 -12.85
C GLY A 246 -33.66 -1.90 -11.87
N LYS A 247 -33.88 -3.15 -12.26
CA LYS A 247 -34.71 -4.15 -11.56
C LYS A 247 -33.86 -5.37 -11.14
N PRO A 248 -34.26 -6.08 -10.08
CA PRO A 248 -33.62 -7.34 -9.73
C PRO A 248 -33.92 -8.39 -10.79
N LEU A 249 -33.00 -9.34 -10.93
CA LEU A 249 -33.13 -10.47 -11.85
C LEU A 249 -34.31 -11.36 -11.44
N ASP A 250 -35.18 -11.70 -12.42
CA ASP A 250 -36.11 -12.81 -12.28
C ASP A 250 -35.40 -14.09 -12.75
N PRO A 251 -35.13 -15.07 -11.86
CA PRO A 251 -34.39 -16.28 -12.21
C PRO A 251 -35.06 -17.14 -13.27
N LYS A 252 -36.35 -16.91 -13.57
CA LYS A 252 -37.13 -17.68 -14.55
C LYS A 252 -37.11 -17.05 -15.95
N HIS A 253 -36.73 -15.78 -16.05
CA HIS A 253 -36.68 -15.09 -17.33
C HIS A 253 -35.32 -15.34 -17.98
N GLN A 254 -35.32 -15.52 -19.31
CA GLN A 254 -34.12 -15.79 -20.10
C GLN A 254 -33.69 -14.54 -20.86
N GLY A 255 -32.39 -14.41 -21.08
CA GLY A 255 -31.80 -13.29 -21.83
C GLY A 255 -31.71 -12.00 -21.03
N ASP A 256 -31.96 -12.03 -19.72
CA ASP A 256 -31.76 -10.89 -18.82
C ASP A 256 -30.45 -11.02 -18.05
N VAL A 257 -29.76 -9.90 -17.85
CA VAL A 257 -28.54 -9.83 -17.02
C VAL A 257 -28.59 -8.65 -16.06
N VAL A 258 -28.12 -8.90 -14.84
CA VAL A 258 -27.78 -7.85 -13.87
C VAL A 258 -26.27 -7.78 -13.76
N LEU A 259 -25.70 -6.61 -14.05
CA LEU A 259 -24.26 -6.42 -14.06
C LEU A 259 -23.74 -5.83 -12.75
N GLY A 260 -22.59 -6.32 -12.31
CA GLY A 260 -21.74 -5.63 -11.34
C GLY A 260 -21.29 -4.26 -11.84
N ALA A 261 -20.93 -3.37 -10.90
CA ALA A 261 -20.58 -1.99 -11.24
C ALA A 261 -19.32 -1.88 -12.12
N ASP A 262 -18.36 -2.80 -11.96
CA ASP A 262 -17.10 -2.78 -12.69
C ASP A 262 -17.33 -3.28 -14.12
N LEU A 263 -18.07 -4.40 -14.30
CA LEU A 263 -18.45 -4.86 -15.63
C LEU A 263 -19.26 -3.80 -16.41
N ALA A 264 -20.25 -3.17 -15.77
CA ALA A 264 -21.04 -2.13 -16.44
C ALA A 264 -20.17 -0.96 -16.92
N THR A 265 -19.19 -0.56 -16.10
CA THR A 265 -18.24 0.51 -16.44
C THR A 265 -17.27 0.10 -17.55
N GLU A 266 -16.75 -1.12 -17.47
CA GLU A 266 -15.77 -1.66 -18.41
C GLU A 266 -16.37 -1.88 -19.80
N PHE A 267 -17.54 -2.50 -19.88
CA PHE A 267 -18.27 -2.70 -21.13
C PHE A 267 -18.99 -1.44 -21.63
N LYS A 268 -18.99 -0.36 -20.83
CA LYS A 268 -19.64 0.94 -21.13
C LYS A 268 -21.14 0.82 -21.43
N VAL A 269 -21.81 -0.08 -20.71
CA VAL A 269 -23.24 -0.37 -20.86
C VAL A 269 -24.06 0.20 -19.70
N LYS A 270 -25.32 0.51 -19.97
CA LYS A 270 -26.30 0.99 -19.00
C LYS A 270 -27.53 0.08 -18.98
N VAL A 271 -28.40 0.29 -18.00
CA VAL A 271 -29.70 -0.38 -17.94
C VAL A 271 -30.49 -0.06 -19.21
N GLY A 272 -30.94 -1.09 -19.91
CA GLY A 272 -31.62 -1.02 -21.19
C GLY A 272 -30.74 -1.33 -22.42
N ASP A 273 -29.42 -1.41 -22.25
CA ASP A 273 -28.52 -1.82 -23.33
C ASP A 273 -28.48 -3.36 -23.47
N SER A 274 -27.91 -3.84 -24.58
CA SER A 274 -27.63 -5.26 -24.78
C SER A 274 -26.12 -5.51 -24.76
N ILE A 275 -25.70 -6.65 -24.21
CA ILE A 275 -24.31 -7.08 -24.09
C ILE A 275 -24.17 -8.53 -24.53
N ASP A 276 -23.13 -8.84 -25.30
CA ASP A 276 -22.83 -10.19 -25.75
C ASP A 276 -21.88 -10.88 -24.76
N LEU A 277 -22.34 -11.95 -24.12
CA LEU A 277 -21.60 -12.74 -23.15
C LEU A 277 -21.73 -14.25 -23.46
N PRO A 278 -20.69 -15.06 -23.24
CA PRO A 278 -19.30 -14.66 -22.97
C PRO A 278 -18.66 -13.97 -24.17
N VAL A 279 -17.64 -13.15 -23.92
CA VAL A 279 -16.89 -12.43 -24.95
C VAL A 279 -15.99 -13.40 -25.71
N ARG A 280 -16.05 -13.36 -27.04
CA ARG A 280 -15.27 -14.24 -27.91
C ARG A 280 -13.76 -13.97 -27.79
N PRO A 281 -12.93 -14.96 -27.38
CA PRO A 281 -11.49 -14.82 -27.43
C PRO A 281 -10.95 -14.68 -28.85
N VAL A 282 -9.78 -14.09 -28.99
CA VAL A 282 -9.08 -13.95 -30.30
C VAL A 282 -8.79 -15.33 -30.90
N ASP A 283 -8.42 -16.31 -30.06
CA ASP A 283 -8.13 -17.70 -30.45
C ASP A 283 -9.33 -18.63 -30.22
N ALA A 284 -10.56 -18.11 -30.26
CA ALA A 284 -11.76 -18.90 -30.03
C ALA A 284 -11.91 -20.02 -31.06
N ASN A 285 -12.32 -21.21 -30.59
CA ASN A 285 -12.81 -22.28 -31.45
C ASN A 285 -13.90 -21.73 -32.40
N PRO A 286 -13.92 -22.10 -33.69
CA PRO A 286 -15.03 -21.82 -34.61
C PRO A 286 -16.43 -22.03 -34.03
N ASP A 287 -16.59 -22.98 -33.11
CA ASP A 287 -17.87 -23.31 -32.46
C ASP A 287 -18.24 -22.41 -31.26
N PHE A 288 -17.50 -21.33 -31.00
CA PHE A 288 -17.79 -20.40 -29.90
C PHE A 288 -19.01 -19.53 -30.23
N VAL A 289 -20.00 -19.55 -29.34
CA VAL A 289 -21.24 -18.77 -29.47
C VAL A 289 -21.27 -17.72 -28.37
N ASN A 290 -21.54 -16.47 -28.75
CA ASN A 290 -21.87 -15.40 -27.80
C ASN A 290 -23.40 -15.31 -27.71
N HIS A 291 -23.92 -15.05 -26.52
CA HIS A 291 -25.34 -14.83 -26.32
C HIS A 291 -25.59 -13.37 -25.97
N ALA A 292 -26.60 -12.78 -26.60
CA ALA A 292 -27.01 -11.41 -26.33
C ALA A 292 -27.90 -11.38 -25.08
N PHE A 293 -27.50 -10.62 -24.07
CA PHE A 293 -28.26 -10.38 -22.85
C PHE A 293 -28.72 -8.93 -22.78
N HIS A 294 -29.91 -8.70 -22.26
CA HIS A 294 -30.46 -7.39 -21.98
C HIS A 294 -30.14 -6.97 -20.54
N VAL A 295 -29.51 -5.80 -20.39
CA VAL A 295 -29.09 -5.28 -19.08
C VAL A 295 -30.31 -4.69 -18.36
N ILE A 296 -30.88 -5.44 -17.43
CA ILE A 296 -32.06 -5.01 -16.67
C ILE A 296 -31.71 -4.28 -15.37
N GLY A 297 -30.46 -4.42 -14.89
CA GLY A 297 -30.01 -3.82 -13.65
C GLY A 297 -28.49 -3.71 -13.55
N VAL A 298 -28.04 -2.73 -12.75
CA VAL A 298 -26.64 -2.54 -12.40
C VAL A 298 -26.51 -2.44 -10.88
N LEU A 299 -25.62 -3.24 -10.29
CA LEU A 299 -25.34 -3.22 -8.87
C LEU A 299 -24.60 -1.94 -8.46
N ARG A 300 -24.82 -1.51 -7.22
CA ARG A 300 -24.05 -0.44 -6.61
C ARG A 300 -22.68 -0.95 -6.26
N ARG A 301 -21.64 -0.22 -6.70
CA ARG A 301 -20.24 -0.52 -6.41
C ARG A 301 -20.01 -0.72 -4.90
N THR A 302 -19.40 -1.84 -4.53
CA THR A 302 -19.00 -2.15 -3.15
C THR A 302 -17.50 -2.45 -3.00
N ASN A 303 -16.73 -2.43 -4.09
CA ASN A 303 -15.33 -2.84 -4.22
C ASN A 303 -15.09 -4.27 -3.72
N THR A 304 -15.97 -5.17 -4.09
CA THR A 304 -15.96 -6.59 -3.68
C THR A 304 -16.36 -7.48 -4.85
N LEU A 305 -16.27 -8.80 -4.67
CA LEU A 305 -16.61 -9.82 -5.68
C LEU A 305 -17.82 -9.51 -6.58
N PRO A 306 -19.00 -9.09 -6.07
CA PRO A 306 -20.17 -8.78 -6.90
C PRO A 306 -19.99 -7.71 -7.98
N ASP A 307 -18.98 -6.85 -7.90
CA ASP A 307 -18.78 -5.79 -8.89
C ASP A 307 -18.24 -6.31 -10.23
N ALA A 308 -17.56 -7.46 -10.21
CA ALA A 308 -17.01 -8.15 -11.38
C ALA A 308 -17.88 -9.33 -11.88
N ILE A 309 -19.13 -9.43 -11.39
CA ILE A 309 -20.04 -10.53 -11.70
C ILE A 309 -21.19 -10.06 -12.61
N ALA A 310 -21.47 -10.82 -13.66
CA ALA A 310 -22.68 -10.73 -14.46
C ALA A 310 -23.67 -11.80 -14.01
N SER A 311 -24.74 -11.41 -13.33
CA SER A 311 -25.77 -12.32 -12.83
C SER A 311 -26.81 -12.62 -13.90
N ILE A 312 -27.01 -13.91 -14.23
CA ILE A 312 -27.96 -14.38 -15.25
C ILE A 312 -28.92 -15.45 -14.69
N GLY A 313 -29.96 -15.79 -15.44
CA GLY A 313 -30.94 -16.82 -15.07
C GLY A 313 -30.35 -18.23 -15.06
N LEU A 314 -31.02 -19.17 -14.37
CA LEU A 314 -30.53 -20.55 -14.21
C LEU A 314 -30.38 -21.24 -15.58
N LEU A 315 -31.40 -21.12 -16.43
CA LEU A 315 -31.38 -21.83 -17.71
C LEU A 315 -30.29 -21.28 -18.64
N ASP A 316 -30.14 -19.96 -18.69
CA ASP A 316 -29.07 -19.33 -19.48
C ASP A 316 -27.69 -19.79 -18.99
N ALA A 317 -27.49 -19.84 -17.67
CA ALA A 317 -26.24 -20.31 -17.09
C ALA A 317 -25.95 -21.78 -17.41
N GLN A 318 -26.97 -22.64 -17.39
CA GLN A 318 -26.83 -24.06 -17.76
C GLN A 318 -26.50 -24.24 -19.24
N THR A 319 -27.14 -23.48 -20.13
CA THR A 319 -26.83 -23.47 -21.57
C THR A 319 -25.40 -23.04 -21.81
N LEU A 320 -24.97 -21.90 -21.23
CA LEU A 320 -23.60 -21.42 -21.36
C LEU A 320 -22.58 -22.40 -20.79
N LEU A 321 -22.90 -23.05 -19.67
CA LEU A 321 -22.04 -24.07 -19.07
C LEU A 321 -21.87 -25.27 -19.99
N GLN A 322 -22.95 -25.80 -20.58
CA GLN A 322 -22.87 -26.90 -21.54
C GLN A 322 -22.03 -26.51 -22.77
N GLU A 323 -22.24 -25.30 -23.32
CA GLU A 323 -21.49 -24.81 -24.47
C GLU A 323 -19.99 -24.64 -24.16
N SER A 324 -19.64 -24.30 -22.92
CA SER A 324 -18.24 -24.19 -22.47
C SER A 324 -17.52 -25.53 -22.39
N LEU A 325 -18.25 -26.66 -22.30
CA LEU A 325 -17.66 -27.99 -22.21
C LEU A 325 -17.09 -28.45 -23.57
N PRO A 326 -16.03 -29.27 -23.58
CA PRO A 326 -15.51 -29.87 -24.80
C PRO A 326 -16.58 -30.70 -25.52
N ALA A 327 -16.56 -30.73 -26.86
CA ALA A 327 -17.56 -31.43 -27.67
C ALA A 327 -17.79 -32.89 -27.26
N SER A 328 -16.74 -33.58 -26.79
CA SER A 328 -16.81 -34.97 -26.29
C SER A 328 -17.68 -35.16 -25.05
N PHE A 329 -17.97 -34.09 -24.30
CA PHE A 329 -18.81 -34.08 -23.11
C PHE A 329 -20.21 -33.51 -23.35
N ARG A 330 -20.40 -32.64 -24.35
CA ARG A 330 -21.68 -31.96 -24.63
C ARG A 330 -22.85 -32.93 -24.84
N ASP A 331 -22.61 -34.01 -25.57
CA ASP A 331 -23.65 -34.99 -25.94
C ASP A 331 -23.92 -36.05 -24.86
N ARG A 332 -23.09 -36.08 -23.80
CA ARG A 332 -23.12 -37.13 -22.78
C ARG A 332 -23.69 -36.66 -21.44
N VAL A 333 -23.99 -35.36 -21.32
CA VAL A 333 -24.40 -34.75 -20.06
C VAL A 333 -25.65 -33.90 -20.27
N ASP A 334 -26.67 -34.13 -19.46
CA ASP A 334 -27.88 -33.34 -19.46
C ASP A 334 -27.62 -31.95 -18.84
N PRO A 335 -27.81 -30.85 -19.58
CA PRO A 335 -27.55 -29.48 -19.11
C PRO A 335 -28.32 -29.14 -17.85
N SER A 336 -29.55 -29.65 -17.76
CA SER A 336 -30.46 -29.36 -16.65
C SER A 336 -30.01 -29.98 -15.34
N SER A 337 -29.04 -30.91 -15.39
CA SER A 337 -28.50 -31.63 -14.23
C SER A 337 -27.14 -31.11 -13.75
N LEU A 338 -26.58 -30.08 -14.39
CA LEU A 338 -25.24 -29.57 -14.14
C LEU A 338 -25.22 -28.29 -13.29
N ALA A 339 -24.19 -28.17 -12.46
CA ALA A 339 -23.79 -26.95 -11.75
C ALA A 339 -22.26 -26.85 -11.70
N SER A 340 -21.70 -25.66 -11.51
CA SER A 340 -20.25 -25.50 -11.30
C SER A 340 -19.82 -25.86 -9.88
N GLY A 341 -20.72 -25.66 -8.92
CA GLY A 341 -20.51 -25.96 -7.51
C GLY A 341 -21.82 -25.95 -6.72
N ILE A 342 -21.70 -26.23 -5.42
CA ILE A 342 -22.80 -26.11 -4.47
C ILE A 342 -22.29 -25.29 -3.28
N THR A 343 -22.94 -24.17 -3.00
CA THR A 343 -22.68 -23.37 -1.80
C THR A 343 -23.62 -23.80 -0.70
N VAL A 344 -23.06 -24.16 0.46
CA VAL A 344 -23.80 -24.68 1.62
C VAL A 344 -23.72 -23.70 2.78
N TYR A 345 -24.89 -23.31 3.28
CA TYR A 345 -25.06 -22.46 4.45
C TYR A 345 -25.48 -23.31 5.65
N GLY A 346 -24.82 -23.12 6.80
CA GLY A 346 -25.18 -23.81 8.04
C GLY A 346 -26.24 -23.07 8.85
N LYS A 347 -26.96 -23.80 9.72
CA LYS A 347 -27.86 -23.19 10.71
C LYS A 347 -27.08 -22.35 11.72
N PRO A 348 -27.68 -21.29 12.31
CA PRO A 348 -27.02 -20.49 13.33
C PRO A 348 -26.44 -21.35 14.46
N GLY A 349 -25.17 -21.13 14.80
CA GLY A 349 -24.45 -21.89 15.84
C GLY A 349 -23.85 -23.23 15.39
N THR A 350 -24.00 -23.61 14.12
CA THR A 350 -23.34 -24.81 13.55
C THR A 350 -21.87 -24.53 13.28
N ASP A 351 -21.01 -25.47 13.67
CA ASP A 351 -19.59 -25.47 13.31
C ASP A 351 -19.43 -25.89 11.84
N LEU A 352 -19.15 -24.91 10.98
CA LEU A 352 -19.11 -25.12 9.53
C LEU A 352 -17.91 -25.97 9.06
N ASP A 353 -16.80 -25.96 9.79
CA ASP A 353 -15.64 -26.80 9.46
C ASP A 353 -15.98 -28.28 9.68
N LYS A 354 -16.64 -28.59 10.81
CA LYS A 354 -17.15 -29.95 11.07
C LYS A 354 -18.23 -30.34 10.08
N LEU A 355 -19.07 -29.41 9.65
CA LEU A 355 -20.09 -29.67 8.63
C LEU A 355 -19.44 -30.00 7.27
N ALA A 356 -18.38 -29.31 6.87
CA ALA A 356 -17.62 -29.62 5.67
C ALA A 356 -17.01 -31.04 5.73
N ASP A 357 -16.41 -31.40 6.87
CA ASP A 357 -15.90 -32.76 7.10
C ASP A 357 -16.98 -33.83 7.02
N GLN A 358 -18.17 -33.54 7.54
CA GLN A 358 -19.33 -34.43 7.43
C GLN A 358 -19.80 -34.59 5.99
N ILE A 359 -19.79 -33.52 5.19
CA ILE A 359 -20.15 -33.58 3.76
C ILE A 359 -19.15 -34.48 3.03
N ASN A 360 -17.85 -34.28 3.24
CA ASN A 360 -16.79 -35.09 2.65
C ASN A 360 -16.89 -36.59 2.99
N THR A 361 -17.37 -36.90 4.20
CA THR A 361 -17.49 -38.29 4.66
C THR A 361 -18.78 -38.97 4.19
N LYS A 362 -19.90 -38.23 4.15
CA LYS A 362 -21.24 -38.79 3.91
C LYS A 362 -21.68 -38.74 2.45
N VAL A 363 -21.10 -37.84 1.66
CA VAL A 363 -21.45 -37.68 0.24
C VAL A 363 -20.24 -38.10 -0.59
N SER A 364 -20.40 -39.19 -1.34
CA SER A 364 -19.33 -39.67 -2.22
C SER A 364 -19.20 -38.78 -3.45
N GLY A 365 -17.97 -38.57 -3.91
CA GLY A 365 -17.71 -37.85 -5.16
C GLY A 365 -17.80 -36.33 -5.04
N VAL A 366 -17.73 -35.76 -3.83
CA VAL A 366 -17.67 -34.31 -3.60
C VAL A 366 -16.46 -33.95 -2.75
N SER A 367 -16.01 -32.72 -2.89
CA SER A 367 -15.00 -32.10 -2.05
C SER A 367 -15.58 -30.81 -1.49
N ALA A 368 -15.89 -30.81 -0.20
CA ALA A 368 -16.30 -29.67 0.59
C ALA A 368 -15.07 -29.05 1.26
N THR A 369 -14.75 -27.81 0.89
CA THR A 369 -13.63 -27.08 1.47
C THR A 369 -14.05 -26.40 2.77
N ARG A 370 -13.24 -26.53 3.83
CA ARG A 370 -13.54 -25.89 5.11
C ARG A 370 -13.48 -24.37 4.99
N PRO A 371 -14.42 -23.63 5.59
CA PRO A 371 -14.33 -22.18 5.70
C PRO A 371 -13.01 -21.68 6.27
N SER A 372 -12.44 -22.36 7.28
CA SER A 372 -11.14 -21.96 7.83
C SER A 372 -9.96 -22.15 6.88
N ASP A 373 -10.03 -23.08 5.93
CA ASP A 373 -9.00 -23.25 4.90
C ASP A 373 -9.05 -22.10 3.89
N TYR A 374 -10.25 -21.67 3.48
CA TYR A 374 -10.43 -20.48 2.63
C TYR A 374 -9.94 -19.21 3.31
N VAL A 375 -10.34 -18.97 4.57
CA VAL A 375 -9.95 -17.78 5.32
C VAL A 375 -8.43 -17.73 5.53
N ARG A 376 -7.78 -18.88 5.78
CA ARG A 376 -6.31 -18.95 5.85
C ARG A 376 -5.61 -18.57 4.54
N GLY A 377 -6.25 -18.77 3.39
CA GLY A 377 -5.77 -18.26 2.11
C GLY A 377 -5.74 -16.73 2.07
N PHE A 378 -6.77 -16.07 2.61
CA PHE A 378 -6.84 -14.62 2.71
C PHE A 378 -5.84 -14.02 3.71
N ASP A 379 -5.45 -14.77 4.76
CA ASP A 379 -4.37 -14.34 5.66
C ASP A 379 -3.03 -14.13 4.93
N GLN A 380 -2.78 -14.86 3.83
CA GLN A 380 -1.61 -14.62 2.99
C GLN A 380 -1.71 -13.29 2.24
N SER A 381 -2.90 -12.93 1.76
CA SER A 381 -3.17 -11.61 1.16
C SER A 381 -2.97 -10.47 2.16
N ALA A 382 -3.39 -10.64 3.42
CA ALA A 382 -3.18 -9.65 4.47
C ALA A 382 -1.69 -9.34 4.73
N ARG A 383 -0.76 -10.25 4.41
CA ARG A 383 0.69 -9.98 4.49
C ARG A 383 1.15 -9.00 3.40
N PHE A 384 0.54 -9.04 2.22
CA PHE A 384 0.83 -8.05 1.16
C PHE A 384 0.39 -6.65 1.58
N ASP A 385 -0.78 -6.53 2.23
CA ASP A 385 -1.26 -5.25 2.77
C ASP A 385 -0.30 -4.70 3.83
N ALA A 386 0.20 -5.56 4.73
CA ALA A 386 1.18 -5.16 5.72
C ALA A 386 2.48 -4.64 5.07
N ILE A 387 2.97 -5.31 4.01
CA ILE A 387 4.15 -4.86 3.27
C ILE A 387 3.89 -3.50 2.60
N ALA A 388 2.72 -3.32 1.97
CA ALA A 388 2.34 -2.06 1.33
C ALA A 388 2.28 -0.90 2.33
N ILE A 389 1.68 -1.11 3.51
CA ILE A 389 1.61 -0.11 4.58
C ILE A 389 3.00 0.23 5.10
N VAL A 390 3.87 -0.76 5.31
CA VAL A 390 5.25 -0.53 5.77
C VAL A 390 6.06 0.22 4.72
N ALA A 391 5.93 -0.15 3.44
CA ALA A 391 6.59 0.54 2.33
C ALA A 391 6.11 2.00 2.22
N GLY A 392 4.79 2.22 2.28
CA GLY A 392 4.19 3.56 2.33
C GLY A 392 4.69 4.37 3.53
N GLY A 393 4.72 3.78 4.71
CA GLY A 393 5.26 4.42 5.92
C GLY A 393 6.73 4.80 5.78
N LEU A 394 7.55 3.90 5.22
CA LEU A 394 8.98 4.15 5.00
C LEU A 394 9.22 5.30 4.03
N THR A 395 8.42 5.41 2.95
CA THR A 395 8.56 6.52 1.98
C THR A 395 8.27 7.88 2.63
N VAL A 396 7.28 7.97 3.52
CA VAL A 396 7.04 9.23 4.27
C VAL A 396 8.12 9.49 5.31
N LEU A 397 8.66 8.46 5.97
CA LEU A 397 9.79 8.64 6.88
C LEU A 397 11.02 9.19 6.16
N LEU A 398 11.33 8.67 4.97
CA LEU A 398 12.42 9.18 4.13
C LEU A 398 12.18 10.64 3.74
N ALA A 399 10.94 11.00 3.37
CA ALA A 399 10.57 12.38 3.12
C ALA A 399 10.71 13.28 4.36
N GLY A 400 10.41 12.73 5.54
CA GLY A 400 10.63 13.38 6.82
C GLY A 400 12.10 13.64 7.14
N LEU A 401 13.00 12.73 6.76
CA LEU A 401 14.45 12.93 6.91
C LEU A 401 14.95 14.06 6.02
N VAL A 402 14.46 14.14 4.78
CA VAL A 402 14.74 15.26 3.87
C VAL A 402 14.24 16.59 4.48
N LEU A 403 13.05 16.58 5.08
CA LEU A 403 12.53 17.76 5.77
C LEU A 403 13.33 18.12 7.03
N LEU A 404 13.79 17.14 7.81
CA LEU A 404 14.59 17.36 9.00
C LEU A 404 15.97 17.95 8.65
N ASP A 405 16.65 17.40 7.65
CA ASP A 405 17.94 17.92 7.18
C ASP A 405 17.83 19.38 6.72
N THR A 406 16.78 19.65 5.94
CA THR A 406 16.49 21.02 5.52
C THR A 406 16.09 21.94 6.67
N MET A 407 15.52 21.46 7.77
CA MET A 407 15.27 22.29 8.96
C MET A 407 16.54 22.53 9.80
N LEU A 408 17.39 21.51 9.95
CA LEU A 408 18.66 21.62 10.68
C LEU A 408 19.57 22.67 10.07
N MET A 409 19.76 22.63 8.75
CA MET A 409 20.60 23.61 8.08
C MET A 409 19.95 25.01 8.03
N ALA A 410 18.61 25.13 8.13
CA ALA A 410 17.93 26.43 8.17
C ALA A 410 18.19 27.15 9.50
N VAL A 411 18.20 26.39 10.60
CA VAL A 411 18.59 26.89 11.92
C VAL A 411 20.06 27.32 11.94
N ALA A 412 20.97 26.54 11.34
CA ALA A 412 22.38 26.88 11.27
C ALA A 412 22.62 28.21 10.52
N GLU A 413 21.91 28.43 9.41
CA GLU A 413 21.98 29.68 8.64
C GLU A 413 21.45 30.89 9.41
N ARG A 414 20.45 30.70 10.29
CA ARG A 414 19.82 31.78 11.09
C ARG A 414 20.36 31.91 12.51
N ALA A 415 21.40 31.15 12.86
CA ALA A 415 21.93 31.11 14.23
C ALA A 415 22.33 32.50 14.76
N HIS A 416 22.89 33.36 13.90
CA HIS A 416 23.27 34.73 14.26
C HIS A 416 22.05 35.62 14.58
N GLU A 417 21.00 35.55 13.77
CA GLU A 417 19.76 36.30 14.00
C GLU A 417 19.06 35.83 15.29
N ILE A 418 19.07 34.51 15.53
CA ILE A 418 18.53 33.90 16.76
C ILE A 418 19.33 34.37 17.98
N ALA A 419 20.66 34.42 17.89
CA ALA A 419 21.53 34.93 18.96
C ALA A 419 21.28 36.41 19.25
N LEU A 420 21.13 37.26 18.23
CA LEU A 420 20.77 38.68 18.41
C LEU A 420 19.39 38.84 19.08
N LYS A 421 18.38 38.09 18.64
CA LYS A 421 17.04 38.08 19.25
C LYS A 421 17.12 37.69 20.73
N GLY A 422 17.97 36.70 21.05
CA GLY A 422 18.23 36.27 22.44
C GLY A 422 18.83 37.38 23.31
N LEU A 423 19.79 38.15 22.79
CA LEU A 423 20.40 39.28 23.50
C LEU A 423 19.44 40.45 23.74
N MET A 424 18.44 40.63 22.87
CA MET A 424 17.37 41.61 23.02
C MET A 424 16.25 41.17 23.98
N GLY A 425 16.40 40.02 24.66
CA GLY A 425 15.43 39.51 25.62
C GLY A 425 14.23 38.79 25.01
N ALA A 426 14.31 38.37 23.73
CA ALA A 426 13.25 37.58 23.13
C ALA A 426 13.08 36.25 23.90
N ARG A 427 11.84 35.93 24.29
CA ARG A 427 11.57 34.64 24.94
C ARG A 427 11.81 33.51 23.94
N MET A 428 12.60 32.52 24.33
CA MET A 428 13.02 31.39 23.51
C MET A 428 11.86 30.62 22.83
N TRP A 429 10.69 30.60 23.46
CA TRP A 429 9.50 29.96 22.90
C TRP A 429 9.01 30.63 21.61
N HIS A 430 9.22 31.94 21.42
CA HIS A 430 8.79 32.63 20.19
C HIS A 430 9.60 32.15 18.99
N VAL A 431 10.91 31.96 19.17
CA VAL A 431 11.81 31.46 18.11
C VAL A 431 11.46 30.03 17.75
N VAL A 432 11.15 29.20 18.76
CA VAL A 432 10.68 27.83 18.54
C VAL A 432 9.34 27.81 17.81
N ALA A 433 8.37 28.61 18.24
CA ALA A 433 7.06 28.68 17.60
C ALA A 433 7.12 29.13 16.14
N GLU A 434 8.02 30.07 15.80
CA GLU A 434 8.24 30.53 14.43
C GLU A 434 8.76 29.40 13.53
N HIS A 435 9.79 28.66 13.97
CA HIS A 435 10.35 27.54 13.20
C HIS A 435 9.38 26.35 13.09
N VAL A 436 8.66 26.04 14.18
CA VAL A 436 7.65 24.98 14.17
C VAL A 436 6.51 25.34 13.23
N LEU A 437 6.11 26.61 13.16
CA LEU A 437 5.09 27.07 12.22
C LEU A 437 5.58 27.00 10.76
N GLU A 438 6.85 27.33 10.49
CA GLU A 438 7.45 27.17 9.15
C GLU A 438 7.43 25.70 8.72
N ALA A 439 7.86 24.79 9.60
CA ALA A 439 7.85 23.36 9.34
C ALA A 439 6.44 22.77 9.20
N PHE A 440 5.48 23.26 10.00
CA PHE A 440 4.06 22.93 9.87
C PHE A 440 3.52 23.31 8.49
N LEU A 441 3.79 24.54 8.02
CA LEU A 441 3.32 25.00 6.71
C LEU A 441 3.94 24.19 5.57
N LEU A 442 5.23 23.83 5.68
CA LEU A 442 5.90 22.97 4.70
C LEU A 442 5.30 21.55 4.67
N GLY A 443 5.06 20.95 5.84
CA GLY A 443 4.39 19.65 5.95
C GLY A 443 2.97 19.69 5.40
N LEU A 444 2.22 20.75 5.69
CA LEU A 444 0.85 20.94 5.22
C LEU A 444 0.78 21.13 3.71
N ILE A 445 1.61 22.02 3.14
CA ILE A 445 1.63 22.30 1.69
C ILE A 445 2.14 21.08 0.93
N GLY A 446 3.26 20.49 1.37
CA GLY A 446 3.82 19.29 0.75
C GLY A 446 2.88 18.10 0.86
N GLY A 447 2.23 17.92 2.00
CA GLY A 447 1.22 16.88 2.22
C GLY A 447 -0.03 17.06 1.35
N ALA A 448 -0.57 18.28 1.27
CA ALA A 448 -1.73 18.57 0.44
C ALA A 448 -1.43 18.39 -1.06
N LEU A 449 -0.28 18.88 -1.53
CA LEU A 449 0.15 18.71 -2.92
C LEU A 449 0.48 17.25 -3.24
N GLY A 450 1.19 16.55 -2.36
CA GLY A 450 1.53 15.14 -2.53
C GLY A 450 0.31 14.25 -2.55
N TYR A 451 -0.65 14.46 -1.64
CA TYR A 451 -1.92 13.73 -1.65
C TYR A 451 -2.76 14.06 -2.88
N GLY A 452 -2.86 15.34 -3.26
CA GLY A 452 -3.61 15.75 -4.45
C GLY A 452 -3.03 15.16 -5.75
N LEU A 453 -1.71 15.16 -5.89
CA LEU A 453 -1.03 14.53 -7.03
C LEU A 453 -1.15 13.00 -6.98
N GLY A 454 -1.02 12.39 -5.80
CA GLY A 454 -1.21 10.95 -5.62
C GLY A 454 -2.63 10.51 -6.00
N ALA A 455 -3.65 11.20 -5.50
CA ALA A 455 -5.05 10.93 -5.82
C ALA A 455 -5.35 11.17 -7.31
N GLY A 456 -4.81 12.25 -7.90
CA GLY A 456 -4.94 12.53 -9.32
C GLY A 456 -4.27 11.45 -10.19
N LEU A 457 -3.10 10.96 -9.78
CA LEU A 457 -2.39 9.90 -10.46
C LEU A 457 -3.10 8.55 -10.31
N SER A 458 -3.61 8.20 -9.13
CA SER A 458 -4.46 7.02 -8.93
C SER A 458 -5.66 7.03 -9.88
N TYR A 459 -6.38 8.16 -9.94
CA TYR A 459 -7.52 8.31 -10.84
C TYR A 459 -7.12 8.17 -12.32
N LEU A 460 -5.97 8.74 -12.71
CA LEU A 460 -5.47 8.63 -14.09
C LEU A 460 -5.06 7.19 -14.43
N LEU A 461 -4.44 6.48 -13.48
CA LEU A 461 -4.07 5.08 -13.64
C LEU A 461 -5.32 4.20 -13.78
N ASP A 462 -6.34 4.38 -12.93
CA ASP A 462 -7.61 3.65 -13.04
C ASP A 462 -8.30 3.96 -14.39
N LEU A 463 -8.33 5.23 -14.82
CA LEU A 463 -8.90 5.58 -16.12
C LEU A 463 -8.21 4.86 -17.29
N SER A 464 -6.88 4.74 -17.25
CA SER A 464 -6.11 4.02 -18.26
C SER A 464 -6.24 2.49 -18.14
N GLY A 465 -6.43 1.98 -16.93
CA GLY A 465 -6.54 0.56 -16.59
C GLY A 465 -7.94 -0.02 -16.76
N ARG A 466 -8.99 0.80 -16.78
CA ARG A 466 -10.40 0.36 -16.93
C ARG A 466 -10.68 -0.45 -18.18
N SER A 467 -9.95 -0.23 -19.27
CA SER A 467 -10.13 -1.03 -20.49
C SER A 467 -9.62 -2.47 -20.35
N ILE A 468 -8.88 -2.75 -19.28
CA ILE A 468 -8.29 -4.07 -18.96
C ILE A 468 -8.65 -4.52 -17.54
N GLY A 469 -9.74 -4.00 -16.95
CA GLY A 469 -10.24 -4.41 -15.62
C GLY A 469 -9.36 -4.01 -14.43
N MET A 470 -8.47 -3.03 -14.58
CA MET A 470 -7.55 -2.57 -13.53
C MET A 470 -8.06 -1.29 -12.85
N ASP A 471 -9.14 -1.40 -12.06
CA ASP A 471 -9.64 -0.34 -11.16
C ASP A 471 -9.22 -0.70 -9.72
N VAL A 472 -7.96 -0.40 -9.37
CA VAL A 472 -7.28 -1.01 -8.20
C VAL A 472 -6.92 0.00 -7.12
N PHE A 473 -7.20 1.29 -7.31
CA PHE A 473 -6.91 2.32 -6.32
C PHE A 473 -8.20 2.80 -5.63
N LEU A 474 -8.31 2.53 -4.33
CA LEU A 474 -9.43 3.02 -3.51
C LEU A 474 -9.00 4.23 -2.68
N LEU A 475 -9.55 5.40 -3.00
CA LEU A 475 -9.32 6.64 -2.25
C LEU A 475 -10.40 6.81 -1.18
N THR A 476 -10.09 6.54 0.09
CA THR A 476 -11.03 6.84 1.19
C THR A 476 -10.68 8.13 1.95
N PRO A 477 -11.66 8.74 2.64
CA PRO A 477 -11.40 9.82 3.58
C PRO A 477 -10.46 9.44 4.73
N ARG A 478 -10.31 8.14 5.03
CA ARG A 478 -9.39 7.65 6.05
C ARG A 478 -7.95 7.81 5.58
N LEU A 479 -7.62 7.39 4.36
CA LEU A 479 -6.31 7.58 3.76
C LEU A 479 -5.90 9.05 3.72
N ALA A 480 -6.82 9.95 3.30
CA ALA A 480 -6.57 11.39 3.29
C ALA A 480 -6.15 11.92 4.68
N LYS A 481 -6.88 11.52 5.73
CA LYS A 481 -6.58 11.91 7.11
C LYS A 481 -5.24 11.34 7.58
N ILE A 482 -4.92 10.09 7.23
CA ILE A 482 -3.64 9.47 7.60
C ILE A 482 -2.48 10.17 6.89
N ALA A 483 -2.57 10.38 5.57
CA ALA A 483 -1.53 11.03 4.79
C ALA A 483 -1.27 12.48 5.27
N LEU A 484 -2.33 13.28 5.44
CA LEU A 484 -2.20 14.65 5.94
C LEU A 484 -1.78 14.71 7.42
N GLY A 485 -2.30 13.81 8.25
CA GLY A 485 -1.93 13.74 9.66
C GLY A 485 -0.46 13.36 9.85
N LEU A 486 0.02 12.37 9.10
CA LEU A 486 1.40 11.88 9.18
C LEU A 486 2.38 12.95 8.70
N THR A 487 2.07 13.64 7.60
CA THR A 487 2.92 14.71 7.05
C THR A 487 3.02 15.92 7.95
N VAL A 488 1.89 16.36 8.51
CA VAL A 488 1.87 17.42 9.52
C VAL A 488 2.64 16.98 10.76
N GLY A 489 2.44 15.75 11.23
CA GLY A 489 3.16 15.21 12.39
C GLY A 489 4.68 15.17 12.18
N ILE A 490 5.12 14.70 11.03
CA ILE A 490 6.54 14.68 10.63
C ILE A 490 7.09 16.10 10.47
N GLY A 491 6.33 17.02 9.87
CA GLY A 491 6.71 18.43 9.76
C GLY A 491 6.90 19.08 11.12
N LEU A 492 5.99 18.85 12.06
CA LEU A 492 6.12 19.32 13.43
C LEU A 492 7.35 18.72 14.13
N ALA A 493 7.56 17.41 14.03
CA ALA A 493 8.72 16.74 14.61
C ALA A 493 10.04 17.29 14.04
N ALA A 494 10.10 17.46 12.71
CA ALA A 494 11.24 18.02 11.99
C ALA A 494 11.52 19.49 12.34
N GLY A 495 10.49 20.28 12.69
CA GLY A 495 10.66 21.66 13.14
C GLY A 495 11.05 21.78 14.61
N VAL A 496 10.47 20.96 15.49
CA VAL A 496 10.72 21.02 16.94
C VAL A 496 12.16 20.62 17.29
N VAL A 497 12.65 19.52 16.72
CA VAL A 497 14.00 18.98 17.04
C VAL A 497 15.12 20.03 16.86
N PRO A 498 15.28 20.68 15.69
CA PRO A 498 16.32 21.68 15.48
C PRO A 498 16.04 22.99 16.22
N ALA A 499 14.79 23.41 16.36
CA ALA A 499 14.44 24.62 17.10
C ALA A 499 14.82 24.54 18.58
N LEU A 500 14.62 23.38 19.21
CA LEU A 500 15.06 23.13 20.58
C LEU A 500 16.59 23.10 20.72
N ARG A 501 17.31 22.62 19.70
CA ARG A 501 18.78 22.67 19.67
C ARG A 501 19.28 24.10 19.56
N ALA A 502 18.65 24.94 18.73
CA ALA A 502 19.02 26.34 18.52
C ALA A 502 19.02 27.15 19.83
N VAL A 503 17.98 26.95 20.64
CA VAL A 503 17.77 27.66 21.91
C VAL A 503 18.78 27.27 22.99
N ARG A 504 19.40 26.10 22.89
CA ARG A 504 20.37 25.60 23.88
C ARG A 504 21.79 26.07 23.63
N VAL A 505 22.06 26.74 22.50
CA VAL A 505 23.40 27.26 22.18
C VAL A 505 23.61 28.58 22.92
N ASP A 506 24.71 28.67 23.67
CA ASP A 506 25.06 29.85 24.47
C ASP A 506 25.34 31.05 23.54
N PRO A 507 24.58 32.17 23.65
CA PRO A 507 24.74 33.34 22.77
C PRO A 507 26.17 33.90 22.78
N GLY A 508 26.89 33.75 23.90
CA GLY A 508 28.27 34.21 24.04
C GLY A 508 29.29 33.40 23.22
N ARG A 509 28.98 32.15 22.86
CA ARG A 509 29.81 31.33 21.96
C ARG A 509 29.51 31.60 20.49
N ALA A 510 28.25 31.82 20.13
CA ALA A 510 27.83 32.07 18.75
C ALA A 510 28.42 33.36 18.14
N LEU A 511 28.80 34.34 18.97
CA LEU A 511 29.46 35.58 18.54
C LEU A 511 31.00 35.47 18.48
N ARG A 512 31.58 34.40 19.02
CA ARG A 512 33.03 34.25 19.17
C ARG A 512 33.64 33.33 18.09
N ASP A 513 32.85 32.46 17.49
CA ASP A 513 33.21 31.66 16.31
C ASP A 513 32.90 32.42 15.00
N ARG A 514 33.67 33.48 14.73
CA ARG A 514 34.09 33.87 13.39
C ARG A 514 35.15 34.96 13.41
#